data_AF-A0A0C9TM29-F1
#
_entry.id   AF-A0A0C9TM29-F1
#
_cell.length_a   1.000
_cell.length_b   1.000
_cell.length_c   1.000
_cell.angle_alpha   90.00
_cell.angle_beta   90.00
_cell.angle_gamma   90.00
#
_symmetry.space_group_name_H-M   'P 1'
#
loop_
_entity.id
_entity.type
_entity.pdbx_description
1 polymer ?
#
loop_
_entity_poly.entity_id
_entity_poly.type
_entity_poly.pdbx_seq_one_letter_code
_entity_poly.pdbx_strand_id
1 'polypeptide(L)'
;MDGEIPETGMADVIINKQTFTYFLVEEDGILTMPSGCPHAAFNITDCVAQGGHNYLKSSLEAAFKIGLREHKLGNQDTNTSHVASENILHSVLTHYYLAILALHPGIVDGTNTDNVTYADLQKAIRFFPSPVQMACLLCMTAHTLAFERATILEDKEGYECPASIYMMRKTSRDRARRLLDWFAALREPMRSRELLIMASLKDTELQEHFVPFFAEGV
;
A
#
# COMPACT_ATOMS: atom_id res chain seq x y z
N MET A 1 -1.28 -2.46 -19.65
CA MET A 1 -0.50 -3.71 -19.42
C MET A 1 -0.37 -3.83 -17.92
N ASP A 2 -1.18 -4.69 -17.32
CA ASP A 2 -1.04 -5.08 -15.91
C ASP A 2 0.08 -6.12 -15.89
N GLY A 3 1.32 -5.64 -15.99
CA GLY A 3 2.50 -6.50 -15.93
C GLY A 3 2.59 -7.08 -14.53
N GLU A 4 2.57 -8.40 -14.42
CA GLU A 4 2.88 -9.08 -13.16
C GLU A 4 4.24 -8.59 -12.67
N ILE A 5 4.27 -8.20 -11.39
CA ILE A 5 5.51 -7.79 -10.73
C ILE A 5 6.45 -9.01 -10.74
N PRO A 6 7.69 -8.90 -11.27
CA PRO A 6 8.61 -10.05 -11.34
C PRO A 6 8.82 -10.74 -9.99
N GLU A 7 9.20 -12.02 -9.97
CA GLU A 7 9.48 -12.72 -8.70
C GLU A 7 10.82 -12.29 -8.06
N THR A 8 11.77 -11.81 -8.87
CA THR A 8 13.11 -11.39 -8.43
C THR A 8 13.25 -9.87 -8.41
N GLY A 9 14.15 -9.37 -7.55
CA GLY A 9 14.56 -7.96 -7.47
C GLY A 9 14.90 -7.37 -8.84
N MET A 10 14.68 -6.07 -9.04
CA MET A 10 15.00 -5.39 -10.31
C MET A 10 16.48 -5.49 -10.67
N ALA A 11 17.34 -5.53 -9.64
CA ALA A 11 18.77 -5.76 -9.78
C ALA A 11 19.12 -7.14 -10.39
N ASP A 12 18.24 -8.13 -10.26
CA ASP A 12 18.48 -9.53 -10.68
C ASP A 12 17.71 -9.92 -11.95
N VAL A 13 17.08 -8.96 -12.63
CA VAL A 13 16.34 -9.21 -13.87
C VAL A 13 17.30 -9.70 -14.96
N ILE A 14 17.08 -10.94 -15.42
CA ILE A 14 17.80 -11.48 -16.58
C ILE A 14 17.25 -10.83 -17.85
N ILE A 15 17.89 -9.76 -18.31
CA ILE A 15 17.49 -8.93 -19.47
C ILE A 15 17.15 -9.79 -20.69
N ASN A 16 17.97 -10.80 -21.01
CA ASN A 16 17.80 -11.63 -22.21
C ASN A 16 16.57 -12.55 -22.18
N LYS A 17 15.83 -12.60 -21.06
CA LYS A 17 14.59 -13.36 -20.92
C LYS A 17 13.33 -12.48 -20.91
N GLN A 18 13.47 -11.17 -21.10
CA GLN A 18 12.38 -10.21 -21.00
C GLN A 18 12.09 -9.53 -22.34
N THR A 19 10.84 -9.14 -22.54
CA THR A 19 10.44 -8.28 -23.66
C THR A 19 10.42 -6.84 -23.19
N PHE A 20 11.21 -5.98 -23.83
CA PHE A 20 11.26 -4.56 -23.52
C PHE A 20 10.44 -3.75 -24.51
N THR A 21 9.70 -2.78 -24.00
CA THR A 21 9.11 -1.72 -24.83
C THR A 21 9.99 -0.49 -24.68
N TYR A 22 10.46 0.05 -25.80
CA TYR A 22 11.31 1.23 -25.83
C TYR A 22 10.47 2.48 -26.07
N PHE A 23 10.67 3.49 -25.22
CA PHE A 23 10.06 4.80 -25.37
C PHE A 23 11.16 5.84 -25.51
N LEU A 24 11.12 6.63 -26.58
CA LEU A 24 11.92 7.85 -26.70
C LEU A 24 11.10 9.00 -26.14
N VAL A 25 11.63 9.68 -25.12
CA VAL A 25 11.04 10.90 -24.57
C VAL A 25 11.87 12.06 -25.09
N GLU A 26 11.28 12.84 -25.99
CA GLU A 26 11.91 14.04 -26.56
C GLU A 26 11.77 15.25 -25.61
N GLU A 27 12.40 16.37 -25.96
CA GLU A 27 12.22 17.64 -25.26
C GLU A 27 10.72 18.00 -25.15
N ASP A 28 10.32 18.53 -24.00
CA ASP A 28 8.92 18.76 -23.59
C ASP A 28 8.01 17.52 -23.52
N GLY A 29 8.56 16.33 -23.74
CA GLY A 29 7.85 15.06 -23.63
C GLY A 29 7.44 14.74 -22.19
N ILE A 30 6.20 14.27 -22.01
CA ILE A 30 5.68 13.83 -20.72
C ILE A 30 5.48 12.32 -20.75
N LEU A 31 6.25 11.60 -19.93
CA LEU A 31 6.06 10.17 -19.71
C LEU A 31 5.35 9.93 -18.38
N THR A 32 4.20 9.26 -18.41
CA THR A 32 3.52 8.75 -17.22
C THR A 32 3.62 7.23 -17.19
N MET A 33 4.12 6.68 -16.08
CA MET A 33 4.28 5.23 -15.91
C MET A 33 3.25 4.68 -14.91
N PRO A 34 2.65 3.50 -15.20
CA PRO A 34 1.85 2.79 -14.22
C PRO A 34 2.68 2.40 -12.98
N SER A 35 2.03 2.32 -11.83
CA SER A 35 2.70 1.90 -10.59
C SER A 35 3.22 0.47 -10.68
N GLY A 36 4.44 0.25 -10.17
CA GLY A 36 5.09 -1.06 -10.21
C GLY A 36 5.62 -1.46 -11.58
N CYS A 37 5.53 -0.60 -12.60
CA CYS A 37 6.11 -0.86 -13.90
C CYS A 37 7.65 -0.79 -13.80
N PRO A 38 8.35 -1.93 -13.97
CA PRO A 38 9.78 -1.92 -13.90
C PRO A 38 10.37 -1.27 -15.16
N HIS A 39 11.29 -0.33 -14.98
CA HIS A 39 11.82 0.47 -16.08
C HIS A 39 13.30 0.83 -15.85
N ALA A 40 13.99 1.12 -16.94
CA ALA A 40 15.33 1.69 -16.95
C ALA A 40 15.33 2.91 -17.87
N ALA A 41 16.11 3.93 -17.50
CA ALA A 41 16.27 5.14 -18.29
C ALA A 41 17.73 5.24 -18.77
N PHE A 42 17.91 5.66 -20.02
CA PHE A 42 19.21 5.95 -20.61
C PHE A 42 19.14 7.30 -21.31
N ASN A 43 20.05 8.20 -20.98
CA ASN A 43 20.14 9.52 -21.60
C ASN A 43 21.05 9.43 -22.82
N ILE A 44 20.50 9.71 -24.00
CA ILE A 44 21.26 9.76 -25.27
C ILE A 44 22.13 11.02 -25.33
N THR A 45 21.67 12.09 -24.69
CA THR A 45 22.34 13.39 -24.59
C THR A 45 22.25 13.92 -23.16
N ASP A 46 23.02 14.96 -22.85
CA ASP A 46 22.83 15.72 -21.61
C ASP A 46 21.38 16.22 -21.55
N CYS A 47 20.68 15.93 -20.44
CA CYS A 47 19.28 16.30 -20.27
C CYS A 47 18.97 16.70 -18.83
N VAL A 48 17.95 17.54 -18.67
CA VAL A 48 17.32 17.84 -17.38
C VAL A 48 15.89 17.34 -17.43
N ALA A 49 15.50 16.52 -16.46
CA ALA A 49 14.14 16.01 -16.32
C ALA A 49 13.57 16.41 -14.96
N GLN A 50 12.29 16.80 -14.94
CA GLN A 50 11.53 17.01 -13.70
C GLN A 50 10.51 15.89 -13.56
N GLY A 51 10.44 15.29 -12.38
CA GLY A 51 9.53 14.18 -12.09
C GLY A 51 9.04 14.17 -10.65
N GLY A 52 8.02 13.37 -10.41
CA GLY A 52 7.46 13.14 -9.07
C GLY A 52 6.71 11.82 -9.00
N HIS A 53 6.55 11.32 -7.77
CA HIS A 53 5.81 10.09 -7.49
C HIS A 53 4.48 10.43 -6.82
N ASN A 54 3.40 9.76 -7.23
CA ASN A 54 2.06 9.97 -6.69
C ASN A 54 1.43 8.66 -6.24
N TYR A 55 0.72 8.68 -5.11
CA TYR A 55 -0.14 7.59 -4.69
C TYR A 55 -1.54 7.76 -5.29
N LEU A 56 -1.90 6.88 -6.23
CA LEU A 56 -3.23 6.85 -6.85
C LEU A 56 -4.07 5.73 -6.24
N LYS A 57 -5.40 5.91 -6.22
CA LYS A 57 -6.37 4.87 -5.82
C LYS A 57 -6.13 3.56 -6.57
N SER A 58 -5.92 3.63 -7.88
CA SER A 58 -5.66 2.48 -8.75
C SER A 58 -4.38 1.72 -8.39
N SER A 59 -3.48 2.35 -7.65
CA SER A 59 -2.16 1.83 -7.31
C SER A 59 -2.09 1.17 -5.93
N LEU A 60 -3.16 1.19 -5.14
CA LEU A 60 -3.15 0.66 -3.77
C LEU A 60 -2.80 -0.84 -3.70
N GLU A 61 -3.27 -1.63 -4.67
CA GLU A 61 -2.95 -3.06 -4.74
C GLU A 61 -1.51 -3.32 -5.16
N ALA A 62 -1.02 -2.57 -6.15
CA ALA A 62 0.36 -2.65 -6.60
C ALA A 62 1.32 -2.21 -5.48
N ALA A 63 1.04 -1.08 -4.81
CA ALA A 63 1.81 -0.58 -3.69
C ALA A 63 1.88 -1.59 -2.54
N PHE A 64 0.77 -2.25 -2.22
CA PHE A 64 0.75 -3.33 -1.22
C PHE A 64 1.71 -4.47 -1.61
N LYS A 65 1.63 -4.97 -2.84
CA LYS A 65 2.49 -6.07 -3.31
C LYS A 65 3.97 -5.68 -3.34
N ILE A 66 4.27 -4.48 -3.84
CA ILE A 66 5.64 -3.94 -3.89
C ILE A 66 6.19 -3.82 -2.48
N GLY A 67 5.44 -3.26 -1.53
CA GLY A 67 5.93 -3.11 -0.16
C GLY A 67 6.22 -4.45 0.54
N LEU A 68 5.40 -5.49 0.32
CA LEU A 68 5.71 -6.84 0.84
C LEU A 68 6.95 -7.46 0.19
N ARG A 69 7.21 -7.13 -1.07
CA ARG A 69 8.40 -7.58 -1.79
C ARG A 69 9.64 -6.84 -1.31
N GLU A 70 9.58 -5.52 -1.14
CA GLU A 70 10.65 -4.70 -0.55
C GLU A 70 10.97 -5.10 0.89
N HIS A 71 9.97 -5.54 1.66
CA HIS A 71 10.20 -6.16 2.97
C HIS A 71 11.16 -7.35 2.86
N LYS A 72 10.93 -8.27 1.90
CA LYS A 72 11.72 -9.50 1.73
C LYS A 72 13.08 -9.26 1.08
N LEU A 73 13.12 -8.44 0.04
CA LEU A 73 14.28 -8.30 -0.83
C LEU A 73 15.11 -7.05 -0.50
N GLY A 74 14.67 -6.22 0.44
CA GLY A 74 15.24 -4.90 0.71
C GLY A 74 14.93 -3.90 -0.41
N ASN A 75 15.64 -2.77 -0.42
CA ASN A 75 15.41 -1.67 -1.36
C ASN A 75 16.06 -1.91 -2.73
N GLN A 76 16.03 -3.15 -3.22
CA GLN A 76 16.64 -3.56 -4.48
C GLN A 76 15.77 -3.23 -5.70
N ASP A 77 14.55 -2.73 -5.47
CA ASP A 77 13.56 -2.46 -6.50
C ASP A 77 13.37 -0.98 -6.81
N THR A 78 13.51 -0.10 -5.82
CA THR A 78 13.20 1.32 -5.99
C THR A 78 14.09 2.23 -5.12
N ASN A 79 14.08 3.52 -5.39
CA ASN A 79 14.60 4.57 -4.51
C ASN A 79 13.55 5.06 -3.49
N THR A 80 12.46 4.32 -3.27
CA THR A 80 11.24 4.85 -2.65
C THR A 80 10.74 4.08 -1.42
N SER A 81 11.61 3.69 -0.48
CA SER A 81 11.16 3.46 0.90
C SER A 81 11.05 4.80 1.65
N HIS A 82 10.00 5.58 1.39
CA HIS A 82 9.82 6.90 1.99
C HIS A 82 8.97 6.84 3.27
N VAL A 83 9.51 7.35 4.39
CA VAL A 83 8.77 7.65 5.63
C VAL A 83 7.52 8.51 5.35
N ALA A 84 7.60 9.39 4.35
CA ALA A 84 6.48 10.21 3.89
C ALA A 84 5.30 9.38 3.33
N SER A 85 5.58 8.19 2.78
CA SER A 85 4.55 7.29 2.24
C SER A 85 3.63 6.77 3.34
N GLU A 86 4.16 6.44 4.52
CA GLU A 86 3.34 6.01 5.65
C GLU A 86 2.37 7.11 6.08
N ASN A 87 2.84 8.35 6.21
CA ASN A 87 2.00 9.50 6.54
C ASN A 87 0.91 9.76 5.48
N ILE A 88 1.27 9.67 4.20
CA ILE A 88 0.31 9.80 3.09
C ILE A 88 -0.78 8.72 3.22
N LEU A 89 -0.42 7.46 3.43
CA LEU A 89 -1.38 6.36 3.54
C LEU A 89 -2.32 6.54 4.76
N HIS A 90 -1.79 6.92 5.91
CA HIS A 90 -2.64 7.24 7.08
C HIS A 90 -3.58 8.42 6.82
N SER A 91 -3.12 9.43 6.10
CA SER A 91 -3.93 10.59 5.70
C SER A 91 -5.05 10.20 4.73
N VAL A 92 -4.76 9.33 3.76
CA VAL A 92 -5.76 8.78 2.82
C VAL A 92 -6.81 7.95 3.56
N LEU A 93 -6.41 7.08 4.50
CA LEU A 93 -7.36 6.36 5.35
C LEU A 93 -8.22 7.32 6.18
N THR A 94 -7.60 8.34 6.78
CA THR A 94 -8.31 9.38 7.53
C THR A 94 -9.38 10.04 6.67
N HIS A 95 -9.03 10.41 5.44
CA HIS A 95 -9.95 11.05 4.50
C HIS A 95 -11.19 10.19 4.24
N TYR A 96 -11.02 8.92 3.87
CA TYR A 96 -12.15 8.03 3.60
C TYR A 96 -12.98 7.75 4.84
N TYR A 97 -12.33 7.52 5.99
CA TYR A 97 -13.03 7.28 7.24
C TYR A 97 -13.92 8.47 7.64
N LEU A 98 -13.38 9.70 7.57
CA LEU A 98 -14.15 10.91 7.87
C LEU A 98 -15.25 11.18 6.84
N ALA A 99 -15.02 10.87 5.55
CA ALA A 99 -16.05 11.00 4.52
C ALA A 99 -17.26 10.08 4.79
N ILE A 100 -17.02 8.85 5.25
CA ILE A 100 -18.09 7.92 5.66
C ILE A 100 -18.86 8.50 6.85
N LEU A 101 -18.17 9.00 7.87
CA LEU A 101 -18.81 9.60 9.04
C LEU A 101 -19.62 10.85 8.71
N ALA A 102 -19.15 11.67 7.78
CA ALA A 102 -19.86 12.87 7.33
C ALA A 102 -21.15 12.52 6.57
N LEU A 103 -21.12 11.46 5.76
CA LEU A 103 -22.31 10.99 5.02
C LEU A 103 -23.28 10.21 5.91
N HIS A 104 -22.77 9.47 6.89
CA HIS A 104 -23.55 8.56 7.72
C HIS A 104 -23.18 8.70 9.20
N PRO A 105 -23.49 9.84 9.86
CA PRO A 105 -23.06 10.09 11.24
C PRO A 105 -23.59 9.06 12.24
N GLY A 106 -24.79 8.50 12.01
CA GLY A 106 -25.41 7.49 12.87
C GLY A 106 -24.71 6.12 12.86
N ILE A 107 -23.76 5.87 11.94
CA ILE A 107 -23.05 4.59 11.84
C ILE A 107 -22.19 4.29 13.08
N VAL A 108 -21.79 5.33 13.82
CA VAL A 108 -20.96 5.20 15.02
C VAL A 108 -21.77 4.73 16.22
N ASP A 109 -22.99 5.23 16.37
CA ASP A 109 -23.81 5.04 17.56
C ASP A 109 -24.70 3.79 17.48
N GLY A 110 -24.60 3.03 16.38
CA GLY A 110 -25.48 1.88 16.12
C GLY A 110 -26.96 2.28 15.95
N THR A 111 -27.25 3.58 15.90
CA THR A 111 -28.57 4.16 15.68
C THR A 111 -28.92 4.26 14.19
N ASN A 112 -27.96 3.94 13.31
CA ASN A 112 -28.18 3.91 11.87
C ASN A 112 -29.20 2.82 11.53
N THR A 113 -30.42 3.22 11.21
CA THR A 113 -31.48 2.34 10.71
C THR A 113 -31.29 1.99 9.23
N ASP A 114 -30.42 2.73 8.54
CA ASP A 114 -30.11 2.48 7.14
C ASP A 114 -28.95 1.48 7.03
N ASN A 115 -29.23 0.34 6.41
CA ASN A 115 -28.22 -0.64 6.00
C ASN A 115 -27.35 -0.04 4.88
N VAL A 116 -26.41 0.84 5.24
CA VAL A 116 -25.46 1.44 4.28
C VAL A 116 -24.58 0.35 3.71
N THR A 117 -24.68 0.12 2.40
CA THR A 117 -23.83 -0.87 1.74
C THR A 117 -22.52 -0.24 1.26
N TYR A 118 -21.49 -1.06 1.08
CA TYR A 118 -20.22 -0.59 0.51
C TYR A 118 -20.38 -0.02 -0.91
N ALA A 119 -21.35 -0.54 -1.67
CA ALA A 119 -21.66 -0.06 -3.01
C ALA A 119 -22.24 1.37 -3.00
N ASP A 120 -22.98 1.73 -1.95
CA ASP A 120 -23.51 3.09 -1.78
C ASP A 120 -22.37 4.08 -1.53
N LEU A 121 -21.39 3.69 -0.70
CA LEU A 121 -20.18 4.48 -0.47
C LEU A 121 -19.39 4.70 -1.77
N GLN A 122 -19.28 3.68 -2.62
CA GLN A 122 -18.59 3.79 -3.92
C GLN A 122 -19.27 4.77 -4.89
N LYS A 123 -20.58 4.97 -4.76
CA LYS A 123 -21.34 5.94 -5.55
C LYS A 123 -21.28 7.34 -4.95
N ALA A 124 -21.30 7.45 -3.63
CA ALA A 124 -21.41 8.72 -2.91
C ALA A 124 -20.06 9.41 -2.69
N ILE A 125 -18.98 8.65 -2.47
CA ILE A 125 -17.65 9.19 -2.18
C ILE A 125 -16.80 9.14 -3.46
N ARG A 126 -16.36 10.31 -3.92
CA ARG A 126 -15.50 10.42 -5.10
C ARG A 126 -14.22 9.62 -4.91
N PHE A 127 -13.87 8.81 -5.91
CA PHE A 127 -12.69 7.94 -5.90
C PHE A 127 -12.63 6.93 -4.74
N PHE A 128 -13.76 6.57 -4.13
CA PHE A 128 -13.77 5.57 -3.06
C PHE A 128 -13.17 4.23 -3.53
N PRO A 129 -12.27 3.60 -2.76
CA PRO A 129 -11.63 2.32 -3.10
C PRO A 129 -12.64 1.20 -3.36
N SER A 130 -12.26 0.21 -4.16
CA SER A 130 -12.93 -1.10 -4.11
C SER A 130 -12.68 -1.76 -2.74
N PRO A 131 -13.47 -2.78 -2.34
CA PRO A 131 -13.20 -3.51 -1.10
C PRO A 131 -11.77 -4.04 -1.01
N VAL A 132 -11.25 -4.52 -2.15
CA VAL A 132 -9.88 -5.00 -2.29
C VAL A 132 -8.85 -3.87 -2.09
N GLN A 133 -9.04 -2.75 -2.78
CA GLN A 133 -8.13 -1.59 -2.67
C GLN A 133 -8.15 -1.01 -1.25
N MET A 134 -9.32 -0.96 -0.61
CA MET A 134 -9.44 -0.55 0.79
C MET A 134 -8.71 -1.53 1.70
N ALA A 135 -8.89 -2.83 1.53
CA ALA A 135 -8.17 -3.83 2.34
C ALA A 135 -6.65 -3.68 2.22
N CYS A 136 -6.12 -3.41 1.03
CA CYS A 136 -4.70 -3.09 0.84
C CYS A 136 -4.29 -1.82 1.62
N LEU A 137 -5.07 -0.73 1.55
CA LEU A 137 -4.83 0.48 2.33
C LEU A 137 -4.87 0.22 3.85
N LEU A 138 -5.87 -0.55 4.32
CA LEU A 138 -6.01 -0.92 5.73
C LEU A 138 -4.80 -1.73 6.19
N CYS A 139 -4.35 -2.72 5.40
CA CYS A 139 -3.15 -3.48 5.73
C CYS A 139 -1.91 -2.60 5.80
N MET A 140 -1.67 -1.74 4.79
CA MET A 140 -0.49 -0.87 4.77
C MET A 140 -0.48 0.18 5.90
N THR A 141 -1.63 0.46 6.53
CA THR A 141 -1.75 1.44 7.63
C THR A 141 -1.94 0.81 9.01
N ALA A 142 -2.43 -0.42 9.10
CA ALA A 142 -2.65 -1.13 10.36
C ALA A 142 -1.53 -2.14 10.70
N HIS A 143 -0.79 -2.59 9.67
CA HIS A 143 0.31 -3.55 9.75
C HIS A 143 1.60 -2.96 9.18
N THR A 144 1.88 -1.69 9.49
CA THR A 144 3.01 -0.92 8.92
C THR A 144 4.35 -1.63 9.02
N LEU A 145 4.60 -2.37 10.12
CA LEU A 145 5.82 -3.16 10.33
C LEU A 145 6.03 -4.23 9.25
N ALA A 146 4.96 -4.78 8.67
CA ALA A 146 5.06 -5.77 7.60
C ALA A 146 5.60 -5.19 6.27
N PHE A 147 5.71 -3.87 6.20
CA PHE A 147 6.23 -3.13 5.05
C PHE A 147 7.54 -2.39 5.39
N GLU A 148 8.05 -2.56 6.61
CA GLU A 148 9.42 -2.17 6.97
C GLU A 148 10.40 -3.25 6.47
N ARG A 149 11.68 -2.94 6.28
CA ARG A 149 12.64 -3.92 5.73
C ARG A 149 12.88 -5.06 6.73
N ALA A 150 12.94 -6.31 6.24
CA ALA A 150 13.26 -7.48 7.09
C ALA A 150 14.73 -7.50 7.55
N THR A 151 15.65 -6.88 6.79
CA THR A 151 17.08 -6.84 7.11
C THR A 151 17.41 -5.69 8.05
N ILE A 152 17.41 -5.98 9.36
CA ILE A 152 17.94 -5.13 10.44
C ILE A 152 19.49 -5.15 10.47
N LEU A 153 20.15 -6.00 9.68
CA LEU A 153 21.60 -6.22 9.77
C LEU A 153 22.49 -5.09 9.22
N GLU A 154 21.98 -4.23 8.32
CA GLU A 154 22.81 -3.17 7.69
C GLU A 154 22.50 -1.75 8.20
N ASP A 155 21.35 -1.50 8.81
CA ASP A 155 21.01 -0.21 9.44
C ASP A 155 21.14 -0.33 10.96
N LYS A 156 22.37 -0.17 11.47
CA LYS A 156 22.65 -0.11 12.94
C LYS A 156 21.95 1.07 13.64
N GLU A 157 21.50 2.05 12.88
CA GLU A 157 20.66 3.14 13.34
C GLU A 157 19.23 2.79 12.94
N GLY A 158 18.47 2.21 13.88
CA GLY A 158 17.09 1.79 13.65
C GLY A 158 16.26 2.89 12.99
N TYR A 159 15.31 2.49 12.17
CA TYR A 159 14.37 3.38 11.48
C TYR A 159 13.80 4.45 12.41
N GLU A 160 14.21 5.71 12.23
CA GLU A 160 13.63 6.85 12.96
C GLU A 160 12.21 7.12 12.45
N CYS A 161 11.22 6.52 13.10
CA CYS A 161 9.82 6.84 12.87
C CYS A 161 9.45 8.11 13.63
N PRO A 162 9.04 9.21 12.94
CA PRO A 162 8.54 10.40 13.62
C PRO A 162 7.40 10.04 14.58
N ALA A 163 7.42 10.60 15.79
CA ALA A 163 6.42 10.31 16.82
C ALA A 163 4.97 10.54 16.33
N SER A 164 4.76 11.53 15.44
CA SER A 164 3.46 11.77 14.81
C SER A 164 2.96 10.57 14.00
N ILE A 165 3.83 9.94 13.22
CA ILE A 165 3.51 8.76 12.41
C ILE A 165 3.24 7.55 13.32
N TYR A 166 4.09 7.33 14.32
CA TYR A 166 3.88 6.26 15.30
C TYR A 166 2.49 6.35 15.97
N MET A 167 2.07 7.56 16.35
CA MET A 167 0.75 7.79 16.96
C MET A 167 -0.42 7.57 15.97
N MET A 168 -0.20 7.77 14.66
CA MET A 168 -1.20 7.50 13.63
C MET A 168 -1.44 5.99 13.43
N ARG A 169 -0.45 5.13 13.70
CA ARG A 169 -0.60 3.66 13.58
C ARG A 169 -1.74 3.13 14.44
N LYS A 170 -1.79 3.50 15.73
CA LYS A 170 -2.87 3.10 16.65
C LYS A 170 -4.24 3.60 16.16
N THR A 171 -4.31 4.88 15.80
CA THR A 171 -5.56 5.50 15.30
C THR A 171 -6.05 4.82 14.02
N SER A 172 -5.14 4.49 13.11
CA SER A 172 -5.46 3.81 11.85
C SER A 172 -5.90 2.38 12.06
N ARG A 173 -5.26 1.66 13.00
CA ARG A 173 -5.69 0.32 13.41
C ARG A 173 -7.10 0.32 13.99
N ASP A 174 -7.44 1.31 14.83
CA ASP A 174 -8.79 1.43 15.39
C ASP A 174 -9.84 1.78 14.32
N ARG A 175 -9.49 2.64 13.35
CA ARG A 175 -10.34 2.91 12.18
C ARG A 175 -10.54 1.69 11.31
N ALA A 176 -9.48 0.92 11.05
CA ALA A 176 -9.57 -0.33 10.30
C ALA A 176 -10.53 -1.30 10.97
N ARG A 177 -10.44 -1.47 12.30
CA ARG A 177 -11.37 -2.30 13.07
C ARG A 177 -12.83 -1.87 12.87
N ARG A 178 -13.12 -0.58 13.06
CA ARG A 178 -14.48 -0.04 12.87
C ARG A 178 -14.99 -0.25 11.45
N LEU A 179 -14.15 -0.04 10.43
CA LEU A 179 -14.54 -0.28 9.04
C LEU A 179 -14.85 -1.76 8.77
N LEU A 180 -14.11 -2.69 9.36
CA LEU A 180 -14.36 -4.13 9.27
C LEU A 180 -15.65 -4.56 10.01
N ASP A 181 -15.97 -3.88 11.11
CA ASP A 181 -17.21 -4.09 11.85
C ASP A 181 -18.42 -3.58 11.05
N TRP A 182 -18.32 -2.39 10.46
CA TRP A 182 -19.38 -1.76 9.67
C TRP A 182 -19.62 -2.44 8.33
N PHE A 183 -18.58 -2.92 7.65
CA PHE A 183 -18.68 -3.37 6.26
C PHE A 183 -18.15 -4.79 6.08
N ALA A 184 -19.07 -5.77 6.07
CA ALA A 184 -18.75 -7.18 5.86
C ALA A 184 -17.98 -7.45 4.54
N ALA A 185 -18.21 -6.61 3.51
CA ALA A 185 -17.52 -6.69 2.22
C ALA A 185 -15.98 -6.57 2.32
N LEU A 186 -15.46 -6.00 3.42
CA LEU A 186 -14.02 -5.84 3.63
C LEU A 186 -13.35 -7.06 4.28
N ARG A 187 -14.12 -7.97 4.89
CA ARG A 187 -13.56 -9.05 5.73
C ARG A 187 -12.72 -10.03 4.93
N GLU A 188 -13.27 -10.56 3.84
CA GLU A 188 -12.55 -11.55 3.03
C GLU A 188 -11.36 -10.94 2.27
N PRO A 189 -11.49 -9.75 1.63
CA PRO A 189 -10.31 -9.07 1.09
C PRO A 189 -9.23 -8.82 2.14
N MET A 190 -9.59 -8.38 3.34
CA MET A 190 -8.63 -8.15 4.44
C MET A 190 -7.93 -9.45 4.85
N ARG A 191 -8.69 -10.51 5.14
CA ARG A 191 -8.14 -11.83 5.50
C ARG A 191 -7.16 -12.33 4.45
N SER A 192 -7.51 -12.21 3.16
CA SER A 192 -6.62 -12.60 2.06
C SER A 192 -5.30 -11.79 2.05
N ARG A 193 -5.30 -10.50 2.39
CA ARG A 193 -4.07 -9.69 2.47
C ARG A 193 -3.27 -9.99 3.73
N GLU A 194 -3.92 -10.29 4.84
CA GLU A 194 -3.24 -10.73 6.06
C GLU A 194 -2.51 -12.06 5.86
N LEU A 195 -3.09 -13.00 5.11
CA LEU A 195 -2.40 -14.23 4.74
C LEU A 195 -1.14 -13.97 3.89
N LEU A 196 -1.19 -12.98 2.99
CA LEU A 196 -0.02 -12.57 2.21
C LEU A 196 1.05 -11.93 3.09
N ILE A 197 0.66 -11.14 4.09
CA ILE A 197 1.58 -10.59 5.10
C ILE A 197 2.20 -11.71 5.93
N MET A 198 1.41 -12.67 6.41
CA MET A 198 1.94 -13.81 7.18
C MET A 198 2.96 -14.60 6.36
N ALA A 199 2.63 -14.87 5.10
CA ALA A 199 3.57 -15.51 4.17
C ALA A 199 4.78 -14.63 3.84
N SER A 200 4.69 -13.30 4.02
CA SER A 200 5.82 -12.41 3.81
C SER A 200 6.77 -12.32 4.99
N LEU A 201 6.21 -12.35 6.20
CA LEU A 201 6.93 -12.27 7.47
C LEU A 201 7.49 -13.61 7.94
N LYS A 202 7.10 -14.73 7.31
CA LYS A 202 7.54 -16.06 7.72
C LYS A 202 9.07 -16.13 7.82
N ASP A 203 9.57 -16.67 8.92
CA ASP A 203 10.99 -16.84 9.22
C ASP A 203 11.75 -15.51 9.39
N THR A 204 11.04 -14.41 9.68
CA THR A 204 11.61 -13.09 10.03
C THR A 204 11.37 -12.73 11.50
N GLU A 205 12.20 -11.86 12.09
CA GLU A 205 12.01 -11.36 13.47
C GLU A 205 10.68 -10.61 13.65
N LEU A 206 10.15 -10.03 12.56
CA LEU A 206 8.90 -9.27 12.58
C LEU A 206 7.64 -10.16 12.63
N GLN A 207 7.78 -11.48 12.44
CA GLN A 207 6.67 -12.43 12.51
C GLN A 207 5.97 -12.39 13.87
N GLU A 208 6.72 -12.27 14.98
CA GLU A 208 6.19 -12.27 16.35
C GLU A 208 5.40 -11.00 16.67
N HIS A 209 5.67 -9.92 15.95
CA HIS A 209 5.02 -8.62 16.11
C HIS A 209 3.75 -8.47 15.27
N PHE A 210 3.47 -9.43 14.36
CA PHE A 210 2.29 -9.39 13.53
C PHE A 210 1.04 -9.84 14.28
N VAL A 211 0.06 -8.95 14.35
CA VAL A 211 -1.23 -9.22 15.01
C VAL A 211 -2.34 -9.03 13.97
N PRO A 212 -2.82 -10.11 13.32
CA PRO A 212 -3.89 -10.00 12.33
C PRO A 212 -5.23 -9.62 12.99
N PHE A 213 -6.13 -9.05 12.20
CA PHE A 213 -7.54 -8.85 12.60
C PHE A 213 -8.33 -10.15 12.52
N PHE A 214 -7.95 -11.07 11.62
CA PHE A 214 -8.54 -12.38 11.47
C PHE A 214 -7.49 -13.46 11.80
N ALA A 215 -7.63 -14.14 12.94
CA ALA A 215 -6.76 -15.26 13.28
C ALA A 215 -7.01 -16.46 12.34
N GLU A 216 -5.98 -17.27 12.10
CA GLU A 216 -6.15 -18.56 11.41
C GLU A 216 -7.06 -19.47 12.25
N GLY A 217 -8.16 -19.97 11.66
CA GLY A 217 -8.99 -21.02 12.25
C GLY A 217 -10.38 -20.64 12.78
N VAL A 218 -10.98 -19.51 12.37
CA VAL A 218 -12.40 -19.19 12.64
C VAL A 218 -13.17 -18.87 11.37
#